data_AF-A0A1B8S819-F1
#
_entry.id   AF-A0A1B8S819-F1
#
_cell.length_a   1.000
_cell.length_b   1.000
_cell.length_c   1.000
_cell.angle_alpha   90.00
_cell.angle_beta   90.00
_cell.angle_gamma   90.00
#
_symmetry.space_group_name_H-M   'P 1'
#
loop_
_entity.id
_entity.type
_entity.pdbx_description
1 polymer ?
#
loop_
_entity_poly.entity_id
_entity_poly.type
_entity_poly.pdbx_seq_one_letter_code
_entity_poly.pdbx_strand_id
1 'polypeptide(L)'
;MRLLGCAAGTLILLAGCMTATDNDRIGGQLAATDARVPGCIAAAGITGEVRISTEFLGHGAGATVLRNVQPGPNVTEAQAAQATSCINS
;
A
#
# COMPACT_ATOMS: atom_id res chain seq x y z
N MET A 1 33.50 0.43 -34.70
CA MET A 1 32.97 0.35 -33.31
C MET A 1 31.59 1.01 -33.25
N ARG A 2 30.52 0.29 -33.59
CA ARG A 2 29.14 0.82 -33.56
C ARG A 2 28.21 -0.37 -33.36
N LEU A 3 27.92 -0.78 -32.11
CA LEU A 3 26.87 -1.76 -31.79
C LEU A 3 26.57 -1.91 -30.27
N LEU A 4 26.91 -0.92 -29.42
CA LEU A 4 26.61 -0.98 -27.97
C LEU A 4 25.34 -0.22 -27.54
N GLY A 5 24.50 0.24 -28.47
CA GLY A 5 23.32 1.06 -28.14
C GLY A 5 22.04 0.29 -27.81
N CYS A 6 21.88 -0.94 -28.32
CA CYS A 6 20.59 -1.65 -28.22
C CYS A 6 20.44 -2.56 -27.01
N ALA A 7 21.50 -2.80 -26.23
CA ALA A 7 21.45 -3.67 -25.06
C ALA A 7 21.00 -2.94 -23.77
N ALA A 8 21.09 -1.61 -23.73
CA ALA A 8 20.68 -0.83 -22.56
C ALA A 8 19.15 -0.68 -22.47
N GLY A 9 18.45 -0.64 -23.60
CA GLY A 9 16.98 -0.50 -23.62
C GLY A 9 16.24 -1.72 -23.10
N THR A 10 16.79 -2.93 -23.29
CA THR A 10 16.19 -4.19 -22.83
C THR A 10 16.47 -4.49 -21.36
N LEU A 11 17.57 -3.99 -20.79
CA LEU A 11 17.89 -4.15 -19.37
C LEU A 11 17.00 -3.28 -18.47
N ILE A 12 16.55 -2.11 -18.94
CA ILE A 12 15.57 -1.25 -18.24
C ILE A 12 14.17 -1.87 -18.24
N LEU A 13 13.87 -2.70 -19.24
CA LEU A 13 12.61 -3.47 -19.31
C LEU A 13 12.61 -4.68 -18.36
N LEU A 14 13.79 -5.22 -18.00
CA LEU A 14 13.92 -6.41 -17.15
C LEU A 14 14.05 -6.09 -15.65
N ALA A 15 14.53 -4.89 -15.31
CA ALA A 15 14.42 -4.33 -13.98
C ALA A 15 13.33 -3.28 -14.02
N GLY A 16 12.09 -3.64 -13.70
CA GLY A 16 10.94 -2.73 -13.74
C GLY A 16 11.18 -1.48 -12.90
N CYS A 17 11.80 -0.46 -13.50
CA CYS A 17 11.99 0.84 -12.87
C CYS A 17 10.60 1.46 -12.76
N MET A 18 10.07 1.54 -11.55
CA MET A 18 8.88 2.36 -11.29
C MET A 18 9.13 3.75 -11.87
N THR A 19 8.22 4.18 -12.75
CA THR A 19 8.29 5.52 -13.31
C THR A 19 7.93 6.55 -12.23
N ALA A 20 8.26 7.83 -12.43
CA ALA A 20 7.80 8.90 -11.55
C ALA A 20 6.26 8.91 -11.44
N THR A 21 5.57 8.67 -12.57
CA THR A 21 4.11 8.54 -12.63
C THR A 21 3.57 7.40 -11.78
N ASP A 22 4.26 6.25 -11.73
CA ASP A 22 3.87 5.12 -10.89
C ASP A 22 4.00 5.45 -9.40
N ASN A 23 5.07 6.17 -9.02
CA ASN A 23 5.26 6.64 -7.65
C ASN A 23 4.16 7.62 -7.23
N ASP A 24 3.84 8.59 -8.07
CA ASP A 24 2.79 9.58 -7.77
C ASP A 24 1.43 8.90 -7.59
N ARG A 25 1.12 7.90 -8.43
CA ARG A 25 -0.11 7.12 -8.33
C ARG A 25 -0.16 6.31 -7.04
N ILE A 26 0.90 5.58 -6.71
CA ILE A 26 1.00 4.77 -5.48
C ILE A 26 0.91 5.69 -4.25
N GLY A 27 1.60 6.84 -4.27
CA GLY A 27 1.52 7.85 -3.22
C GLY A 27 0.11 8.40 -3.05
N GLY A 28 -0.60 8.67 -4.15
CA GLY A 28 -2.01 9.09 -4.12
C GLY A 28 -2.93 8.04 -3.53
N GLN A 29 -2.76 6.76 -3.89
CA GLN A 29 -3.53 5.67 -3.29
C GLN A 29 -3.21 5.50 -1.80
N LEU A 30 -1.94 5.57 -1.40
CA LEU A 30 -1.53 5.51 -0.02
C LEU A 30 -2.20 6.61 0.82
N ALA A 31 -2.17 7.85 0.33
CA ALA A 31 -2.83 8.98 0.99
C ALA A 31 -4.35 8.80 1.09
N ALA A 32 -4.99 8.32 0.03
CA ALA A 32 -6.44 8.06 0.03
C ALA A 32 -6.82 6.95 1.02
N THR A 33 -6.05 5.86 1.08
CA THR A 33 -6.27 4.77 2.03
C THR A 33 -5.97 5.22 3.47
N ASP A 34 -4.95 6.04 3.69
CA ASP A 34 -4.62 6.59 5.02
C ASP A 34 -5.67 7.54 5.56
N ALA A 35 -6.29 8.35 4.70
CA ALA A 35 -7.37 9.24 5.11
C ALA A 35 -8.57 8.49 5.70
N ARG A 36 -8.75 7.20 5.36
CA ARG A 36 -9.84 6.35 5.87
C ARG A 36 -9.53 5.72 7.23
N VAL A 37 -8.25 5.61 7.60
CA VAL A 37 -7.81 4.92 8.82
C VAL A 37 -8.51 5.45 10.08
N PRO A 38 -8.54 6.77 10.38
CA PRO A 38 -9.13 7.24 11.64
C PRO A 38 -10.62 6.91 11.75
N GLY A 39 -11.37 7.05 10.65
CA GLY A 39 -12.80 6.76 10.61
C GLY A 39 -13.10 5.27 10.80
N CYS A 40 -12.33 4.40 10.16
CA CYS A 40 -12.50 2.95 10.28
C CYS A 40 -12.07 2.41 11.65
N ILE A 41 -11.01 2.96 12.26
CA ILE A 41 -10.60 2.62 13.63
C ILE A 41 -11.70 3.00 14.62
N ALA A 42 -12.27 4.20 14.49
CA ALA A 42 -13.37 4.65 15.34
C ALA A 42 -14.64 3.81 15.12
N ALA A 43 -14.99 3.48 13.87
CA ALA A 43 -16.16 2.66 13.55
C ALA A 43 -16.04 1.21 14.05
N ALA A 44 -14.82 0.68 14.17
CA ALA A 44 -14.55 -0.62 14.79
C ALA A 44 -14.53 -0.56 16.34
N GLY A 45 -14.78 0.60 16.93
CA GLY A 45 -14.80 0.78 18.39
C GLY A 45 -13.43 0.59 19.04
N ILE A 46 -12.34 0.81 18.29
CA ILE A 46 -10.97 0.66 18.79
C ILE A 46 -10.58 1.94 19.53
N THR A 47 -10.26 1.80 20.81
CA THR A 47 -9.76 2.88 21.67
C THR A 47 -8.32 2.63 22.15
N GLY A 48 -7.80 1.43 21.94
CA GLY A 48 -6.44 1.03 22.28
C GLY A 48 -5.44 1.25 21.14
N GLU A 49 -4.17 0.95 21.41
CA GLU A 49 -3.11 1.04 20.41
C GLU A 49 -3.29 -0.02 19.32
N VAL A 50 -2.98 0.36 18.08
CA VAL A 50 -2.92 -0.55 16.93
C VAL A 50 -1.64 -0.31 16.14
N ARG A 51 -1.17 -1.35 15.45
CA ARG A 51 -0.12 -1.21 14.44
C ARG A 51 -0.75 -1.34 13.07
N ILE A 52 -0.30 -0.52 12.12
CA ILE A 52 -0.79 -0.54 10.75
C ILE A 52 0.39 -0.86 9.84
N SER A 53 0.27 -1.94 9.07
CA SER A 53 1.23 -2.28 8.03
C SER A 53 0.69 -1.92 6.66
N THR A 54 1.54 -1.41 5.78
CA THR A 54 1.26 -1.27 4.35
C THR A 54 1.58 -2.57 3.64
N GLU A 55 0.71 -3.00 2.73
CA GLU A 55 1.01 -4.04 1.75
C GLU A 55 0.76 -3.49 0.35
N PHE A 56 1.67 -3.80 -0.59
CA PHE A 56 1.53 -3.44 -1.99
C PHE A 56 1.29 -4.72 -2.78
N LEU A 57 0.07 -4.90 -3.28
CA LEU A 57 -0.25 -6.03 -4.15
C LEU A 57 0.02 -5.66 -5.61
N GLY A 58 0.98 -6.33 -6.24
CA GLY A 58 1.40 -6.05 -7.61
C GLY A 58 2.62 -5.13 -7.71
N HIS A 59 2.97 -4.72 -8.92
CA HIS A 59 4.17 -3.93 -9.21
C HIS A 59 3.86 -2.81 -10.21
N GLY A 60 4.55 -1.67 -10.10
CA GLY A 60 4.41 -0.53 -11.01
C GLY A 60 3.01 0.10 -11.00
N ALA A 61 2.55 0.58 -12.16
CA ALA A 61 1.27 1.27 -12.34
C ALA A 61 0.01 0.54 -11.84
N GLY A 62 0.10 -0.79 -11.66
CA GLY A 62 -0.99 -1.65 -11.23
C GLY A 62 -0.94 -2.08 -9.77
N ALA A 63 0.01 -1.56 -8.98
CA ALA A 63 0.09 -1.89 -7.56
C ALA A 63 -1.13 -1.33 -6.81
N THR A 64 -1.72 -2.15 -5.94
CA THR A 64 -2.80 -1.75 -5.04
C THR A 64 -2.24 -1.59 -3.64
N VAL A 65 -2.55 -0.46 -3.00
CA VAL A 65 -2.16 -0.19 -1.62
C VAL A 65 -3.22 -0.74 -0.66
N LEU A 66 -2.81 -1.66 0.20
CA LEU A 66 -3.61 -2.18 1.30
C LEU A 66 -3.05 -1.75 2.65
N ARG A 67 -3.94 -1.58 3.62
CA ARG A 67 -3.61 -1.36 5.03
C ARG A 67 -4.12 -2.52 5.86
N ASN A 68 -3.25 -3.10 6.67
CA ASN A 68 -3.63 -4.16 7.60
C ASN A 68 -3.48 -3.66 9.03
N VAL A 69 -4.56 -3.73 9.80
CA VAL A 69 -4.58 -3.34 11.21
C VAL A 69 -4.23 -4.56 12.05
N GLN A 70 -3.21 -4.44 12.89
CA GLN A 70 -2.77 -5.45 13.83
C GLN A 70 -3.21 -5.02 15.24
N PRO A 71 -3.90 -5.90 15.99
CA PRO A 71 -4.37 -5.56 17.32
C PRO A 71 -3.18 -5.36 18.28
N GLY A 72 -3.23 -4.28 19.06
CA GLY A 72 -2.39 -4.09 20.23
C GLY A 72 -3.09 -4.52 21.53
N PRO A 73 -2.53 -4.17 22.69
CA PRO A 73 -3.17 -4.44 23.98
C PRO A 73 -4.60 -3.88 24.03
N ASN A 74 -5.54 -4.71 24.50
CA ASN A 74 -6.97 -4.37 24.62
C ASN A 74 -7.72 -4.14 23.29
N VAL A 75 -7.15 -4.55 22.15
CA VAL A 75 -7.84 -4.58 20.85
C VAL A 75 -8.05 -6.03 20.46
N THR A 76 -9.27 -6.39 20.07
CA THR A 76 -9.56 -7.76 19.63
C THR A 76 -9.19 -7.96 18.16
N GLU A 77 -8.89 -9.20 17.77
CA GLU A 77 -8.66 -9.55 16.36
C GLU A 77 -9.87 -9.20 15.48
N ALA A 78 -11.09 -9.36 16.00
CA ALA A 78 -12.32 -9.02 15.29
C ALA A 78 -12.41 -7.52 14.98
N GLN A 79 -12.07 -6.65 15.95
CA GLN A 79 -12.03 -5.20 15.73
C GLN A 79 -10.97 -4.82 14.70
N ALA A 80 -9.78 -5.41 14.80
CA ALA A 80 -8.69 -5.16 13.86
C ALA A 80 -9.05 -5.63 12.43
N ALA A 81 -9.70 -6.79 12.30
CA ALA A 81 -10.19 -7.30 11.02
C ALA A 81 -11.30 -6.41 10.43
N GLN A 82 -12.23 -5.93 11.26
CA GLN A 82 -13.27 -5.00 10.84
C GLN A 82 -12.68 -3.68 10.33
N ALA A 83 -11.73 -3.10 11.08
CA ALA A 83 -11.05 -1.87 10.67
C ALA A 83 -10.28 -2.07 9.35
N THR A 84 -9.55 -3.19 9.22
CA THR A 84 -8.85 -3.58 7.99
C THR A 84 -9.80 -3.66 6.80
N SER A 85 -10.94 -4.35 6.96
CA SER A 85 -11.93 -4.49 5.90
C SER A 85 -12.54 -3.14 5.50
N CYS A 86 -12.81 -2.27 6.47
CA CYS A 86 -13.32 -0.91 6.21
C CYS A 86 -12.30 -0.07 5.42
N ILE A 87 -11.02 -0.09 5.83
CA ILE A 87 -9.98 0.74 5.19
C ILE A 87 -9.81 0.38 3.72
N ASN A 88 -9.78 -0.93 3.41
CA ASN A 88 -9.51 -1.44 2.06
C ASN A 88 -10.75 -1.56 1.15
N SER A 89 -11.93 -1.12 1.60
CA SER A 89 -13.20 -1.19 0.83
C SER A 89 -13.38 -0.11 -0.23
#